data_AF-A0A935R0K2-F1
#
_entry.id   AF-A0A935R0K2-F1
#
_cell.length_a   1.000
_cell.length_b   1.000
_cell.length_c   1.000
_cell.angle_alpha   90.00
_cell.angle_beta   90.00
_cell.angle_gamma   90.00
#
_symmetry.space_group_name_H-M   'P 1'
#
loop_
_entity.id
_entity.type
_entity.pdbx_description
1 polymer ?
#
loop_
_entity_poly.entity_id
_entity_poly.type
_entity_poly.pdbx_seq_one_letter_code
_entity_poly.pdbx_strand_id
1 'polypeptide(L)'
;AQEAGIGRLAEQLDAHRRDAQARDPKAHLTAQYNALVRLREAKAGGTPLTEAERAFHQRALTGVLAELHDALDAAVCAAYGWPVDLSDEALLIRLVALNAARAAEEAQGTVRYLRPSLQAPAGEQLGLTGDTGPEDGEAEAEDAATAARPWPKEGFAQFTALRDVILSRDGLWPLAEISRAFKGARPEELALLLDILSGQGVVVPVGEPRVGWRRG
;
A
#
# COMPACT_ATOMS: atom_id res chain seq x y z
N ALA A 1 29.90 1.84 -5.34
CA ALA A 1 30.43 2.92 -4.47
C ALA A 1 29.30 3.77 -3.87
N GLN A 2 28.37 4.29 -4.68
CA GLN A 2 27.21 5.07 -4.19
C GLN A 2 26.27 4.26 -3.28
N GLU A 3 25.92 3.01 -3.65
CA GLU A 3 25.07 2.13 -2.83
C GLU A 3 25.66 1.88 -1.42
N ALA A 4 26.96 1.63 -1.33
CA ALA A 4 27.65 1.47 -0.05
C ALA A 4 27.69 2.77 0.77
N GLY A 5 27.61 3.94 0.12
CA GLY A 5 27.50 5.24 0.79
C GLY A 5 26.11 5.46 1.40
N ILE A 6 25.06 5.21 0.60
CA ILE A 6 23.66 5.31 1.04
C ILE A 6 23.40 4.33 2.20
N GLY A 7 23.87 3.08 2.07
CA GLY A 7 23.74 2.07 3.13
C GLY A 7 24.34 2.52 4.46
N ARG A 8 25.56 3.06 4.46
CA ARG A 8 26.20 3.58 5.68
C ARG A 8 25.43 4.74 6.30
N LEU A 9 24.96 5.69 5.48
CA LEU A 9 24.16 6.82 5.98
C LEU A 9 22.83 6.35 6.60
N ALA A 10 22.17 5.38 5.97
CA ALA A 10 20.95 4.78 6.50
C ALA A 10 21.20 4.06 7.83
N GLU A 11 22.31 3.33 7.97
CA GLU A 11 22.72 2.69 9.22
C GLU A 11 23.03 3.71 10.32
N GLN A 12 23.73 4.80 9.99
CA GLN A 12 24.01 5.88 10.93
C GLN A 12 22.73 6.58 11.40
N LEU A 13 21.79 6.81 10.48
CA LEU A 13 20.48 7.37 10.79
C LEU A 13 19.68 6.43 11.71
N ASP A 14 19.69 5.13 11.44
CA ASP A 14 19.01 4.15 12.30
C ASP A 14 19.63 4.09 13.70
N ALA A 15 20.96 4.01 13.79
CA ALA A 15 21.70 4.02 15.04
C ALA A 15 21.38 5.28 15.86
N HIS A 16 21.40 6.46 15.23
CA HIS A 16 21.06 7.71 15.89
C HIS A 16 19.64 7.69 16.49
N ARG A 17 18.64 7.24 15.72
CA ARG A 17 17.24 7.18 16.18
C ARG A 17 17.09 6.25 17.38
N ARG A 18 17.79 5.10 17.37
CA ARG A 18 17.83 4.15 18.50
C ARG A 18 18.53 4.75 19.71
N ASP A 19 19.67 5.40 19.54
CA ASP A 19 20.42 6.02 20.64
C ASP A 19 19.66 7.18 21.28
N ALA A 20 18.93 7.97 20.49
CA ALA A 20 18.04 9.00 21.01
C ALA A 20 16.92 8.40 21.87
N GLN A 21 16.27 7.34 21.38
CA GLN A 21 15.21 6.64 22.12
C GLN A 21 15.72 5.92 23.38
N ALA A 22 16.94 5.38 23.34
CA ALA A 22 17.57 4.74 24.50
C ALA A 22 17.92 5.74 25.61
N ARG A 23 18.31 6.98 25.25
CA ARG A 23 18.62 8.06 26.20
C ARG A 23 17.37 8.70 26.80
N ASP A 24 16.33 8.89 25.99
CA ASP A 24 15.06 9.46 26.42
C ASP A 24 13.90 8.64 25.82
N PRO A 25 13.18 7.83 26.61
CA PRO A 25 12.04 7.07 26.11
C PRO A 25 10.93 7.95 25.50
N LYS A 26 10.87 9.25 25.84
CA LYS A 26 9.94 10.20 25.22
C LYS A 26 10.39 10.63 23.83
N ALA A 27 11.66 10.44 23.47
CA ALA A 27 12.18 10.64 22.12
C ALA A 27 11.87 9.43 21.22
N HIS A 28 10.61 9.01 21.17
CA HIS A 28 10.16 8.05 20.17
C HIS A 28 10.18 8.68 18.77
N LEU A 29 10.14 7.84 17.74
CA LEU A 29 10.33 8.24 16.34
C LEU A 29 9.51 9.48 15.95
N THR A 30 8.21 9.47 16.21
CA THR A 30 7.31 10.61 15.92
C THR A 30 7.74 11.90 16.63
N ALA A 31 8.18 11.83 17.89
CA ALA A 31 8.63 13.01 18.62
C ALA A 31 9.94 13.58 18.03
N GLN A 32 10.86 12.70 17.62
CA GLN A 32 12.09 13.11 16.93
C GLN A 32 11.80 13.84 15.62
N TYR A 33 10.86 13.32 14.80
CA TYR A 33 10.47 13.97 13.54
C TYR A 33 9.69 15.27 13.75
N ASN A 34 8.82 15.35 14.75
CA ASN A 34 8.15 16.61 15.09
C ASN A 34 9.16 17.69 15.48
N ALA A 35 10.17 17.33 16.28
CA ALA A 35 11.25 18.25 16.62
C ALA A 35 12.10 18.64 15.40
N LEU A 36 12.33 17.72 14.46
CA LEU A 36 13.04 18.00 13.21
C LEU A 36 12.28 19.02 12.35
N VAL A 37 10.96 18.87 12.22
CA VAL A 37 10.10 19.82 11.49
C VAL A 37 10.19 21.19 12.15
N ARG A 38 10.00 21.28 13.48
CA ARG A 38 10.11 22.54 14.23
C ARG A 38 11.48 23.20 14.09
N LEU A 39 12.56 22.40 14.07
CA LEU A 39 13.92 22.89 13.82
C LEU A 39 14.06 23.50 12.42
N ARG A 40 13.55 22.83 11.38
CA ARG A 40 13.60 23.31 10.00
C ARG A 40 12.78 24.58 9.81
N GLU A 41 11.57 24.64 10.37
CA GLU A 41 10.72 25.85 10.35
C GLU A 41 11.42 27.05 11.02
N ALA A 42 12.00 26.85 12.20
CA ALA A 42 12.72 27.92 12.90
C ALA A 42 13.95 28.41 12.10
N LYS A 43 14.67 27.51 11.41
CA LYS A 43 15.78 27.87 10.53
C LYS A 43 15.33 28.63 9.28
N ALA A 44 14.14 28.33 8.76
CA ALA A 44 13.56 28.99 7.59
C ALA A 44 12.98 30.40 7.90
N GLY A 45 13.20 30.93 9.10
CA GLY A 45 12.69 32.25 9.52
C GLY A 45 11.28 32.20 10.13
N GLY A 46 10.76 31.00 10.43
CA GLY A 46 9.51 30.82 11.15
C GLY A 46 9.63 31.04 12.66
N THR A 47 8.59 30.61 13.39
CA THR A 47 8.51 30.79 14.86
C THR A 47 9.71 30.14 15.57
N PRO A 48 10.46 30.91 16.39
CA PRO A 48 11.58 30.37 17.17
C PRO A 48 11.18 29.19 18.05
N LEU A 49 12.13 28.28 18.28
CA LEU A 49 11.95 27.16 19.20
C LEU A 49 11.68 27.70 20.62
N THR A 50 10.61 27.18 21.23
CA THR A 50 10.33 27.38 22.65
C THR A 50 11.42 26.75 23.52
N GLU A 51 11.49 27.11 24.80
CA GLU A 51 12.48 26.54 25.71
C GLU A 51 12.33 25.02 25.86
N ALA A 52 11.09 24.52 25.91
CA ALA A 52 10.83 23.09 25.96
C ALA A 52 11.27 22.36 24.69
N GLU A 53 11.01 22.94 23.51
CA GLU A 53 11.46 22.40 22.22
C GLU A 53 12.99 22.42 22.11
N ARG A 54 13.65 23.48 22.57
CA ARG A 54 15.11 23.60 22.60
C ARG A 54 15.74 22.55 23.51
N ALA A 55 15.16 22.33 24.69
CA ALA A 55 15.62 21.30 25.62
C ALA A 55 15.43 19.89 25.02
N PHE A 56 14.30 19.63 24.34
CA PHE A 56 14.11 18.36 23.63
C PHE A 56 15.10 18.18 22.48
N HIS A 57 15.31 19.22 21.66
CA HIS A 57 16.28 19.23 20.56
C HIS A 57 17.69 18.84 21.04
N GLN A 58 18.13 19.35 22.19
CA GLN A 58 19.43 19.01 22.78
C GLN A 58 19.50 17.56 23.24
N ARG A 59 18.46 17.04 23.91
CA ARG A 59 18.42 15.64 24.37
C ARG A 59 18.36 14.64 23.22
N ALA A 60 17.51 14.93 22.23
CA ALA A 60 17.31 14.09 21.05
C ALA A 60 18.41 14.29 19.98
N LEU A 61 19.30 15.28 20.16
CA LEU A 61 20.33 15.65 19.17
C LEU A 61 19.75 15.86 17.76
N THR A 62 18.61 16.54 17.67
CA THR A 62 17.84 16.69 16.42
C THR A 62 18.62 17.38 15.29
N GLY A 63 19.65 18.17 15.59
CA GLY A 63 20.57 18.72 14.58
C GLY A 63 21.32 17.63 13.81
N VAL A 64 21.83 16.61 14.52
CA VAL A 64 22.50 15.46 13.89
C VAL A 64 21.51 14.65 13.06
N LEU A 65 20.28 14.49 13.55
CA LEU A 65 19.21 13.87 12.77
C LEU A 65 18.96 14.61 11.45
N ALA A 66 18.91 15.94 11.48
CA ALA A 66 18.74 16.77 10.30
C ALA A 66 19.88 16.58 9.29
N GLU A 67 21.13 16.66 9.76
CA GLU A 67 22.32 16.49 8.91
C GLU A 67 22.38 15.10 8.26
N LEU A 68 22.03 14.05 9.00
CA LEU A 68 21.98 12.68 8.46
C LEU A 68 20.90 12.52 7.39
N HIS A 69 19.74 13.14 7.56
CA HIS A 69 18.69 13.17 6.52
C HIS A 69 19.15 13.95 5.30
N ASP A 70 19.67 15.16 5.48
CA ASP A 70 20.13 16.00 4.36
C ASP A 70 21.25 15.30 3.56
N ALA A 71 22.18 14.63 4.25
CA ALA A 71 23.24 13.85 3.62
C ALA A 71 22.70 12.61 2.87
N LEU A 72 21.72 11.92 3.44
CA LEU A 72 21.07 10.77 2.81
C LEU A 72 20.29 11.19 1.57
N ASP A 73 19.50 12.25 1.66
CA ASP A 73 18.73 12.82 0.55
C ASP A 73 19.66 13.25 -0.59
N ALA A 74 20.76 13.93 -0.27
CA ALA A 74 21.77 14.31 -1.26
C ALA A 74 22.41 13.09 -1.96
N ALA A 75 22.71 12.03 -1.21
CA ALA A 75 23.27 10.81 -1.78
C ALA A 75 22.25 10.07 -2.66
N VAL A 76 20.98 10.04 -2.27
CA VAL A 76 19.88 9.46 -3.07
C VAL A 76 19.67 10.26 -4.35
N CYS A 77 19.54 11.59 -4.27
CA CYS A 77 19.46 12.45 -5.45
C CYS A 77 20.64 12.23 -6.39
N ALA A 78 21.87 12.14 -5.88
CA ALA A 78 23.05 11.84 -6.69
C ALA A 78 22.99 10.47 -7.38
N ALA A 79 22.45 9.43 -6.72
CA ALA A 79 22.27 8.10 -7.31
C ALA A 79 21.22 8.09 -8.44
N TYR A 80 20.18 8.91 -8.34
CA TYR A 80 19.18 9.10 -9.40
C TYR A 80 19.58 10.16 -10.45
N GLY A 81 20.71 10.85 -10.26
CA GLY A 81 21.14 11.95 -11.13
C GLY A 81 20.23 13.18 -11.03
N TRP A 82 19.58 13.38 -9.89
CA TRP A 82 18.63 14.47 -9.63
C TRP A 82 19.28 15.60 -8.83
N PRO A 83 18.85 16.86 -9.02
CA PRO A 83 19.26 17.97 -8.15
C PRO A 83 18.79 17.76 -6.71
N VAL A 84 19.54 18.29 -5.75
CA VAL A 84 19.22 18.18 -4.30
C VAL A 84 18.22 19.25 -3.84
N ASP A 85 18.04 20.30 -4.62
CA ASP A 85 17.20 21.47 -4.36
C ASP A 85 15.86 21.40 -5.13
N LEU A 86 15.46 20.21 -5.56
CA LEU A 86 14.15 20.00 -6.18
C LEU A 86 13.03 20.38 -5.21
N SER A 87 12.00 21.06 -5.74
CA SER A 87 10.74 21.23 -5.00
C SER A 87 10.02 19.88 -4.87
N ASP A 88 9.20 19.74 -3.82
CA ASP A 88 8.38 18.55 -3.60
C ASP A 88 7.55 18.19 -4.85
N GLU A 89 6.96 19.18 -5.51
CA GLU A 89 6.20 18.98 -6.75
C GLU A 89 7.06 18.41 -7.89
N ALA A 90 8.25 18.99 -8.11
CA ALA A 90 9.15 18.51 -9.16
C ALA A 90 9.68 17.10 -8.86
N LEU A 91 9.94 16.80 -7.58
CA LEU A 91 10.31 15.47 -7.13
C LEU A 91 9.18 14.45 -7.38
N LEU A 92 7.94 14.80 -7.04
CA LEU A 92 6.77 13.94 -7.27
C LEU A 92 6.55 13.64 -8.75
N ILE A 93 6.67 14.65 -9.62
CA ILE A 93 6.55 14.46 -11.08
C ILE A 93 7.60 13.45 -11.58
N ARG A 94 8.85 13.58 -11.14
CA ARG A 94 9.93 12.66 -11.53
C ARG A 94 9.69 11.24 -11.03
N LEU A 95 9.21 11.09 -9.79
CA LEU A 95 8.88 9.79 -9.21
C LEU A 95 7.73 9.11 -9.95
N VAL A 96 6.67 9.84 -10.30
CA VAL A 96 5.54 9.30 -11.06
C VAL A 96 6.00 8.83 -12.45
N ALA A 97 6.81 9.63 -13.14
CA ALA A 97 7.37 9.26 -14.43
C ALA A 97 8.27 8.01 -14.35
N LEU A 98 9.12 7.93 -13.32
CA LEU A 98 9.96 6.76 -13.06
C LEU A 98 9.12 5.51 -12.78
N ASN A 99 8.05 5.65 -12.01
CA ASN A 99 7.14 4.55 -11.70
C ASN A 99 6.42 4.03 -12.97
N ALA A 100 5.94 4.93 -13.84
CA ALA A 100 5.33 4.54 -15.11
C ALA A 100 6.33 3.78 -16.02
N ALA A 101 7.59 4.23 -16.07
CA ALA A 101 8.63 3.53 -16.80
C ALA A 101 8.93 2.14 -16.22
N ARG A 102 8.96 1.98 -14.89
CA ARG A 102 9.14 0.68 -14.24
C ARG A 102 7.95 -0.24 -14.49
N ALA A 103 6.72 0.24 -14.38
CA ALA A 103 5.52 -0.54 -14.70
C ALA A 103 5.53 -1.05 -16.15
N ALA A 104 6.01 -0.24 -17.10
CA ALA A 104 6.17 -0.67 -18.49
C ALA A 104 7.25 -1.74 -18.67
N GLU A 105 8.39 -1.63 -17.96
CA GLU A 105 9.45 -2.66 -17.94
C GLU A 105 8.92 -3.99 -17.35
N GLU A 106 8.15 -3.92 -16.27
CA GLU A 106 7.54 -5.08 -15.62
C GLU A 106 6.52 -5.77 -16.53
N ALA A 107 5.67 -5.00 -17.23
CA ALA A 107 4.75 -5.52 -18.24
C ALA A 107 5.47 -6.24 -19.40
N GLN A 108 6.72 -5.86 -19.68
CA GLN A 108 7.60 -6.51 -20.65
C GLN A 108 8.40 -7.68 -20.04
N GLY A 109 8.10 -8.09 -18.82
CA GLY A 109 8.75 -9.18 -18.11
C GLY A 109 10.10 -8.82 -17.49
N THR A 110 10.51 -7.55 -17.51
CA THR A 110 11.76 -7.08 -16.89
C THR A 110 11.48 -6.45 -15.54
N VAL A 111 11.67 -7.21 -14.46
CA VAL A 111 11.54 -6.67 -13.10
C VAL A 111 12.92 -6.35 -12.53
N ARG A 112 13.13 -5.09 -12.13
CA ARG A 112 14.40 -4.61 -11.57
C ARG A 112 14.40 -4.68 -10.05
N TYR A 113 14.87 -5.80 -9.51
CA TYR A 113 14.91 -6.04 -8.07
C TYR A 113 16.09 -5.37 -7.38
N LEU A 114 15.82 -4.71 -6.25
CA LEU A 114 16.82 -4.02 -5.43
C LEU A 114 17.68 -4.97 -4.57
N ARG A 115 17.23 -6.20 -4.30
CA ARG A 115 17.96 -7.19 -3.50
C ARG A 115 17.88 -8.59 -4.13
N PRO A 116 18.85 -8.97 -4.98
CA PRO A 116 18.87 -10.28 -5.62
C PRO A 116 18.85 -11.45 -4.63
N SER A 117 19.43 -11.28 -3.44
CA SER A 117 19.51 -12.31 -2.40
C SER A 117 18.19 -12.58 -1.65
N LEU A 118 17.20 -11.69 -1.80
CA LEU A 118 15.87 -11.88 -1.19
C LEU A 118 14.87 -12.46 -2.19
N GLN A 119 15.34 -12.92 -3.35
CA GLN A 119 14.48 -13.50 -4.37
C GLN A 119 14.50 -15.02 -4.38
N ALA A 120 13.35 -15.59 -4.76
CA ALA A 120 13.24 -16.98 -5.18
C ALA A 120 14.15 -17.21 -6.40
N PRO A 121 14.97 -18.27 -6.42
CA PRO A 121 15.88 -18.54 -7.51
C PRO A 121 15.09 -18.89 -8.77
N ALA A 122 15.41 -18.23 -9.89
CA ALA A 122 15.01 -18.56 -11.26
C ALA A 122 13.55 -19.07 -11.44
N GLY A 123 12.61 -18.13 -11.63
CA GLY A 123 11.31 -18.46 -12.24
C GLY A 123 10.19 -18.86 -11.29
N GLU A 124 10.44 -18.99 -9.99
CA GLU A 124 9.38 -18.96 -8.96
C GLU A 124 8.97 -17.50 -8.69
N GLN A 125 8.55 -16.81 -9.74
CA GLN A 125 7.53 -15.80 -9.55
C GLN A 125 6.32 -16.61 -9.10
N LEU A 126 5.93 -16.49 -7.82
CA LEU A 126 4.60 -16.89 -7.38
C LEU A 126 3.65 -16.26 -8.37
N GLY A 127 3.20 -17.07 -9.33
CA GLY A 127 2.15 -16.69 -10.24
C GLY A 127 0.97 -16.43 -9.33
N LEU A 128 0.74 -15.16 -9.00
CA LEU A 128 -0.60 -14.67 -9.19
C LEU A 128 -0.83 -14.84 -10.69
N THR A 129 -1.29 -16.03 -11.06
CA THR A 129 -2.02 -16.26 -12.29
C THR A 129 -3.27 -15.39 -12.16
N GLY A 130 -3.10 -14.09 -12.43
CA GLY A 130 -4.07 -13.39 -13.24
C GLY A 130 -4.06 -14.16 -14.55
N ASP A 131 -4.95 -15.13 -14.62
CA ASP A 131 -5.22 -15.89 -15.82
C ASP A 131 -5.81 -14.91 -16.84
N THR A 132 -4.92 -14.27 -17.59
CA THR A 132 -5.24 -13.61 -18.85
C THR A 132 -4.79 -14.54 -19.95
N GLY A 133 -5.54 -15.62 -20.16
CA GLY A 133 -5.56 -16.39 -21.38
C GLY A 133 -6.74 -15.95 -22.25
N PRO A 134 -6.53 -15.47 -23.49
CA PRO A 134 -7.61 -15.23 -24.44
C PRO A 134 -7.85 -16.53 -25.22
N GLU A 135 -9.00 -17.17 -25.06
CA GLU A 135 -9.47 -18.15 -26.04
C GLU A 135 -10.95 -17.88 -26.34
N ASP A 136 -11.16 -17.35 -27.55
CA ASP A 136 -12.44 -17.34 -28.23
C ASP A 136 -12.95 -18.79 -28.33
N GLY A 137 -14.11 -19.04 -27.72
CA GLY A 137 -14.82 -20.31 -27.80
C GLY A 137 -16.29 -20.05 -27.52
N GLU A 138 -17.09 -20.11 -28.58
CA GLU A 138 -18.52 -19.87 -28.61
C GLU A 138 -19.30 -20.73 -27.61
N ALA A 139 -20.43 -20.16 -27.20
CA ALA A 139 -21.50 -20.67 -26.35
C ALA A 139 -21.67 -22.20 -26.25
N GLU A 140 -21.90 -22.66 -25.02
CA GLU A 140 -23.05 -23.53 -24.75
C GLU A 140 -23.48 -23.41 -23.28
N ALA A 141 -24.76 -23.09 -23.09
CA ALA A 141 -25.41 -23.00 -21.80
C ALA A 141 -25.69 -24.41 -21.28
N GLU A 142 -25.11 -24.78 -20.13
CA GLU A 142 -25.59 -25.92 -19.36
C GLU A 142 -25.72 -25.58 -17.87
N ASP A 143 -26.94 -25.81 -17.39
CA ASP A 143 -27.48 -25.57 -16.07
C ASP A 143 -26.83 -26.52 -15.05
N ALA A 144 -25.70 -26.10 -14.45
CA ALA A 144 -25.04 -26.84 -13.37
C ALA A 144 -25.61 -26.39 -12.02
N ALA A 145 -26.56 -27.16 -11.49
CA ALA A 145 -27.09 -27.04 -10.14
C ALA A 145 -25.96 -27.10 -9.08
N THR A 146 -25.49 -25.94 -8.63
CA THR A 146 -24.52 -25.82 -7.53
C THR A 146 -25.19 -26.13 -6.20
N ALA A 147 -24.71 -27.15 -5.50
CA ALA A 147 -25.10 -27.44 -4.12
C ALA A 147 -24.85 -26.23 -3.22
N ALA A 148 -25.91 -25.75 -2.53
CA ALA A 148 -25.85 -24.57 -1.68
C ALA A 148 -24.85 -24.72 -0.53
N ARG A 149 -23.95 -23.73 -0.36
CA ARG A 149 -22.90 -23.71 0.66
C ARG A 149 -23.50 -23.37 2.04
N PRO A 150 -23.00 -23.95 3.16
CA PRO A 150 -23.49 -23.60 4.49
C PRO A 150 -23.12 -22.14 4.85
N TRP A 151 -24.06 -21.36 5.36
CA TRP A 151 -23.80 -19.97 5.79
C TRP A 151 -23.02 -19.94 7.12
N PRO A 152 -21.84 -19.31 7.17
CA PRO A 152 -21.07 -19.18 8.42
C PRO A 152 -21.78 -18.31 9.46
N LYS A 153 -21.53 -18.58 10.75
CA LYS A 153 -22.06 -17.78 11.87
C LYS A 153 -21.17 -16.60 12.27
N GLU A 154 -19.92 -16.57 11.81
CA GLU A 154 -18.94 -15.53 12.13
C GLU A 154 -18.87 -14.47 11.03
N GLY A 155 -18.90 -13.18 11.39
CA GLY A 155 -19.02 -12.08 10.43
C GLY A 155 -17.90 -12.00 9.38
N PHE A 156 -16.66 -12.28 9.76
CA PHE A 156 -15.53 -12.29 8.81
C PHE A 156 -15.60 -13.48 7.83
N ALA A 157 -16.07 -14.63 8.31
CA ALA A 157 -16.26 -15.82 7.47
C ALA A 157 -17.44 -15.63 6.49
N GLN A 158 -18.51 -14.93 6.90
CA GLN A 158 -19.61 -14.53 6.02
C GLN A 158 -19.14 -13.64 4.87
N PHE A 159 -18.29 -12.65 5.18
CA PHE A 159 -17.72 -11.73 4.20
C PHE A 159 -16.83 -12.46 3.18
N THR A 160 -15.96 -13.35 3.66
CA THR A 160 -15.08 -14.16 2.81
C THR A 160 -15.90 -15.07 1.90
N ALA A 161 -16.92 -15.74 2.44
CA ALA A 161 -17.78 -16.63 1.66
C ALA A 161 -18.57 -15.88 0.57
N LEU A 162 -19.08 -14.69 0.88
CA LEU A 162 -19.78 -13.84 -0.08
C LEU A 162 -18.85 -13.34 -1.18
N ARG A 163 -17.65 -12.88 -0.81
CA ARG A 163 -16.61 -12.47 -1.76
C ARG A 163 -16.23 -13.63 -2.69
N ASP A 164 -16.01 -14.82 -2.15
CA ASP A 164 -15.62 -15.99 -2.94
C ASP A 164 -16.72 -16.42 -3.92
N VAL A 165 -18.00 -16.24 -3.58
CA VAL A 165 -19.10 -16.46 -4.54
C VAL A 165 -19.08 -15.40 -5.64
N ILE A 166 -18.95 -14.11 -5.31
CA ILE A 166 -18.94 -13.03 -6.30
C ILE A 166 -17.70 -13.11 -7.22
N LEU A 167 -16.57 -13.56 -6.68
CA LEU A 167 -15.33 -13.78 -7.44
C LEU A 167 -15.31 -15.11 -8.22
N SER A 168 -16.24 -16.04 -7.95
CA SER A 168 -16.27 -17.33 -8.65
C SER A 168 -16.74 -17.24 -10.09
N ARG A 169 -17.48 -16.17 -10.44
CA ARG A 169 -17.93 -15.89 -11.80
C ARG A 169 -18.02 -14.39 -12.00
N ASP A 170 -17.42 -13.92 -13.09
CA ASP A 170 -17.61 -12.54 -13.53
C ASP A 170 -19.01 -12.38 -14.14
N GLY A 171 -19.76 -11.38 -13.68
CA GLY A 171 -21.12 -11.14 -14.14
C GLY A 171 -21.96 -10.34 -13.16
N LEU A 172 -23.24 -10.16 -13.52
CA LEU A 172 -24.24 -9.60 -12.63
C LEU A 172 -24.63 -10.66 -11.60
N TRP A 173 -24.66 -10.28 -10.32
CA TRP A 173 -25.15 -11.09 -9.23
C TRP A 173 -26.45 -10.50 -8.67
N PRO A 174 -27.63 -10.99 -9.08
CA PRO A 174 -28.91 -10.65 -8.46
C PRO A 174 -29.00 -11.19 -7.04
N LEU A 175 -29.68 -10.46 -6.14
CA LEU A 175 -29.81 -10.88 -4.73
C LEU A 175 -30.40 -12.29 -4.56
N ALA A 176 -31.36 -12.65 -5.42
CA ALA A 176 -32.01 -13.96 -5.39
C ALA A 176 -31.06 -15.11 -5.74
N GLU A 177 -30.07 -14.84 -6.60
CA GLU A 177 -29.06 -15.83 -7.00
C GLU A 177 -28.01 -16.00 -5.91
N ILE A 178 -27.54 -14.89 -5.33
CA ILE A 178 -26.63 -14.90 -4.17
C ILE A 178 -27.27 -15.67 -3.01
N SER A 179 -28.55 -15.43 -2.73
CA SER A 179 -29.27 -16.13 -1.67
C SER A 179 -29.42 -17.64 -1.92
N ARG A 180 -29.50 -18.09 -3.18
CA ARG A 180 -29.56 -19.51 -3.52
C ARG A 180 -28.21 -20.20 -3.35
N ALA A 181 -27.12 -19.46 -3.47
CA ALA A 181 -25.77 -19.98 -3.26
C ALA A 181 -25.50 -20.40 -1.80
N PHE A 182 -26.29 -19.89 -0.84
CA PHE A 182 -26.11 -20.12 0.59
C PHE A 182 -27.32 -20.78 1.27
N LYS A 183 -27.07 -21.82 2.06
CA LYS A 183 -28.06 -22.48 2.91
C LYS A 183 -28.11 -21.79 4.28
N GLY A 184 -29.19 -21.05 4.55
CA GLY A 184 -29.47 -20.42 5.85
C GLY A 184 -29.11 -18.93 5.97
N ALA A 185 -28.67 -18.29 4.88
CA ALA A 185 -28.42 -16.85 4.83
C ALA A 185 -29.73 -16.06 4.72
N ARG A 186 -29.85 -14.93 5.43
CA ARG A 186 -30.99 -14.02 5.29
C ARG A 186 -30.72 -13.03 4.16
N PRO A 187 -31.67 -12.79 3.22
CA PRO A 187 -31.47 -11.85 2.12
C PRO A 187 -31.12 -10.42 2.57
N GLU A 188 -31.67 -9.97 3.70
CA GLU A 188 -31.39 -8.65 4.29
C GLU A 188 -29.94 -8.52 4.79
N GLU A 189 -29.41 -9.59 5.39
CA GLU A 189 -28.03 -9.65 5.89
C GLU A 189 -27.02 -9.66 4.73
N LEU A 190 -27.35 -10.39 3.65
CA LEU A 190 -26.57 -10.38 2.42
C LEU A 190 -26.56 -9.00 1.76
N ALA A 191 -27.72 -8.33 1.66
CA ALA A 191 -27.82 -7.00 1.08
C ALA A 191 -26.96 -5.98 1.86
N LEU A 192 -26.98 -6.02 3.19
CA LEU A 192 -26.17 -5.16 4.04
C LEU A 192 -24.66 -5.40 3.82
N LEU A 193 -24.22 -6.66 3.77
CA LEU A 193 -22.82 -7.01 3.52
C LEU A 193 -22.36 -6.59 2.12
N LEU A 194 -23.22 -6.71 1.12
CA LEU A 194 -22.96 -6.26 -0.25
C LEU A 194 -22.86 -4.73 -0.34
N ASP A 195 -23.65 -4.00 0.44
CA ASP A 195 -23.54 -2.54 0.54
C ASP A 195 -22.23 -2.10 1.22
N ILE A 196 -21.77 -2.84 2.24
CA ILE A 196 -20.45 -2.62 2.86
C ILE A 196 -19.32 -2.90 1.85
N LEU A 197 -19.40 -4.01 1.13
CA LEU A 197 -18.45 -4.37 0.06
C LEU A 197 -18.42 -3.32 -1.05
N SER A 198 -19.58 -2.70 -1.34
CA SER A 198 -19.66 -1.62 -2.31
C SER A 198 -18.99 -0.34 -1.83
N GLY A 199 -19.16 0.01 -0.55
CA GLY A 199 -18.43 1.13 0.06
C GLY A 199 -16.90 0.94 0.06
N GLN A 200 -16.42 -0.31 -0.02
CA GLN A 200 -15.00 -0.66 -0.11
C GLN A 200 -14.48 -0.82 -1.56
N GLY A 201 -15.34 -0.62 -2.57
CA GLY A 201 -14.98 -0.74 -3.98
C GLY A 201 -14.77 -2.16 -4.50
N VAL A 202 -15.16 -3.18 -3.72
CA VAL A 202 -15.02 -4.60 -4.13
C VAL A 202 -16.15 -5.02 -5.07
N VAL A 203 -17.33 -4.40 -4.92
CA VAL A 203 -18.50 -4.62 -5.77
C VAL A 203 -19.16 -3.29 -6.14
N VAL A 204 -19.77 -3.22 -7.31
CA VAL A 204 -20.50 -2.05 -7.79
C VAL A 204 -21.97 -2.43 -7.94
N PRO A 205 -22.91 -1.70 -7.33
CA PRO A 205 -24.34 -1.92 -7.57
C PRO A 205 -24.66 -1.56 -9.01
N VAL A 206 -25.53 -2.35 -9.64
CA VAL A 206 -25.93 -2.18 -11.04
C VAL A 206 -27.42 -1.91 -11.11
N GLY A 207 -27.80 -0.88 -11.88
CA GLY A 207 -29.17 -0.50 -12.23
C GLY A 207 -29.93 0.33 -11.18
N GLU A 208 -30.94 1.07 -11.66
CA GLU A 208 -31.95 1.77 -10.85
C GLU A 208 -33.37 1.38 -11.32
N PRO A 209 -34.19 0.69 -10.52
CA PRO A 209 -33.89 0.15 -9.19
C PRO A 209 -32.82 -0.96 -9.24
N ARG A 210 -32.13 -1.17 -8.12
CA ARG A 210 -30.98 -2.10 -7.98
C ARG A 210 -31.32 -3.50 -8.51
N VAL A 211 -30.70 -3.90 -9.63
CA VAL A 211 -30.91 -5.22 -10.24
C VAL A 211 -29.90 -6.27 -9.74
N GLY A 212 -28.77 -5.83 -9.18
CA GLY A 212 -27.75 -6.71 -8.60
C GLY A 212 -26.44 -5.98 -8.32
N TRP A 213 -25.39 -6.77 -8.07
CA TRP A 213 -24.03 -6.28 -7.87
C TRP A 213 -23.10 -6.91 -8.91
N ARG A 214 -22.11 -6.16 -9.36
CA ARG A 214 -21.00 -6.66 -10.20
C ARG A 214 -19.69 -6.50 -9.44
N ARG A 215 -18.65 -7.20 -9.86
CA ARG A 215 -17.28 -6.95 -9.39
C ARG A 215 -16.86 -5.50 -9.72
N GLY A 216 -16.29 -4.81 -8.73
CA GLY A 216 -15.86 -3.41 -8.81
C GLY A 216 -14.48 -3.21 -9.43
#